data_AF-A0A7L1T6B7-F1
#
_entry.id   AF-A0A7L1T6B7-F1
#
_cell.length_a   1.000
_cell.length_b   1.000
_cell.length_c   1.000
_cell.angle_alpha   90.00
_cell.angle_beta   90.00
_cell.angle_gamma   90.00
#
_symmetry.space_group_name_H-M   'P 1'
#
loop_
_entity.id
_entity.type
_entity.pdbx_description
1 polymer ?
#
loop_
_entity_poly.entity_id
_entity_poly.type
_entity_poly.pdbx_seq_one_letter_code
_entity_poly.pdbx_strand_id
1 'polypeptide(L)' 'PPSCGPTPPFLLVLIPSAAPHAARRQAVRETWGGAAAGGTPTFFGGLPSRTLFVLGVPATRAEQAAVRAEARLHGDLL' A
#
# COMPACT_ATOMS: atom_id res chain seq x y z
N PRO A 1 8.78 -8.73 0.18
CA PRO A 1 9.66 -7.93 1.06
C PRO A 1 9.01 -7.73 2.45
N PRO A 2 9.78 -7.64 3.54
CA PRO A 2 9.19 -7.43 4.86
C PRO A 2 8.50 -6.06 4.91
N SER A 3 7.19 -6.06 5.14
CA SER A 3 6.37 -4.85 5.28
C SER A 3 6.58 -4.13 6.62
N CYS A 4 7.45 -4.64 7.48
CA CYS A 4 7.96 -3.94 8.65
C CYS A 4 9.49 -3.99 8.56
N GLY A 5 10.13 -2.82 8.45
CA GLY A 5 11.58 -2.71 8.55
C GLY A 5 12.07 -2.92 10.00
N PRO A 6 13.34 -2.63 10.31
CA PRO A 6 13.88 -2.77 11.66
C PRO A 6 13.19 -1.84 12.68
N THR A 7 12.59 -0.75 12.20
CA THR A 7 11.79 0.16 13.03
C THR A 7 10.31 -0.17 12.84
N PRO A 8 9.60 -0.67 13.87
CA PRO A 8 8.17 -0.93 13.77
C PRO A 8 7.42 0.39 13.60
N PRO A 9 6.35 0.42 12.78
CA PRO A 9 5.50 1.60 12.70
C PRO A 9 4.76 1.82 14.02
N PHE A 10 4.60 3.08 14.42
CA PHE A 10 3.71 3.50 15.50
C PHE A 10 2.24 3.27 15.11
N LEU A 11 1.89 3.55 13.84
CA LEU A 11 0.55 3.35 13.30
C LEU A 11 0.60 2.52 12.02
N LEU A 12 -0.15 1.43 11.99
CA LEU A 12 -0.38 0.63 10.79
C LEU A 12 -1.84 0.80 10.34
N VAL A 13 -2.04 1.25 9.10
CA VAL A 13 -3.35 1.39 8.49
C VAL A 13 -3.55 0.29 7.46
N LEU A 14 -4.56 -0.56 7.66
CA LEU A 14 -4.94 -1.63 6.75
C LEU A 14 -6.23 -1.25 6.03
N ILE A 15 -6.18 -1.20 4.71
CA ILE A 15 -7.31 -0.75 3.89
C ILE A 15 -7.79 -1.91 3.03
N PRO A 16 -8.99 -2.46 3.30
CA PRO A 16 -9.62 -3.42 2.40
C PRO A 16 -9.84 -2.80 1.02
N SER A 17 -9.39 -3.49 -0.03
CA SER A 17 -9.51 -3.03 -1.40
C SER A 17 -9.81 -4.19 -2.35
N ALA A 18 -10.06 -3.87 -3.62
CA ALA A 18 -10.29 -4.84 -4.67
C ALA A 18 -9.37 -4.53 -5.85
N ALA A 19 -9.06 -5.53 -6.68
CA ALA A 19 -8.20 -5.35 -7.86
C ALA A 19 -8.55 -4.12 -8.72
N PRO A 20 -9.82 -3.84 -9.08
CA PRO A 20 -10.17 -2.68 -9.93
C PRO A 20 -10.03 -1.31 -9.22
N HIS A 21 -9.81 -1.26 -7.92
CA HIS A 21 -9.74 -0.01 -7.15
C HIS A 21 -8.38 0.72 -7.23
N ALA A 22 -7.61 0.54 -8.31
CA ALA A 22 -6.29 1.14 -8.47
C ALA A 22 -6.31 2.67 -8.28
N ALA A 23 -7.26 3.37 -8.92
CA ALA A 23 -7.40 4.83 -8.76
C ALA A 23 -7.73 5.26 -7.32
N ARG A 24 -8.51 4.45 -6.58
CA ARG A 24 -8.85 4.74 -5.17
C ARG A 24 -7.63 4.58 -4.28
N ARG A 25 -6.83 3.53 -4.50
CA ARG A 25 -5.57 3.33 -3.78
C ARG A 25 -4.61 4.49 -4.06
N GLN A 26 -4.51 4.93 -5.30
CA GLN A 26 -3.68 6.06 -5.69
C GLN A 26 -4.09 7.35 -4.97
N ALA A 27 -5.38 7.68 -4.93
CA ALA A 27 -5.87 8.85 -4.21
C ALA A 27 -5.53 8.80 -2.71
N VAL A 28 -5.60 7.62 -2.08
CA VAL A 28 -5.17 7.44 -0.69
C VAL A 28 -3.67 7.73 -0.53
N ARG A 29 -2.82 7.20 -1.42
CA ARG A 29 -1.36 7.43 -1.39
C ARG A 29 -0.99 8.90 -1.52
N GLU A 30 -1.70 9.64 -2.37
CA GLU A 30 -1.47 11.06 -2.65
C GLU A 30 -2.05 12.00 -1.58
N THR A 31 -2.87 11.47 -0.67
CA THR A 31 -3.54 12.26 0.36
C THR A 31 -3.13 11.78 1.76
N TRP A 32 -4.09 11.35 2.57
CA TRP A 32 -3.91 11.00 3.97
C TRP A 32 -3.17 9.67 4.17
N GLY A 33 -3.06 8.83 3.15
CA GLY A 33 -2.44 7.51 3.27
C GLY A 33 -0.92 7.55 3.20
N GLY A 34 -0.34 8.67 2.76
CA GLY A 34 1.10 8.95 2.75
C GLY A 34 1.93 7.76 2.25
N ALA A 35 2.14 7.67 0.94
CA ALA A 35 3.11 6.73 0.39
C ALA A 35 4.47 7.42 0.22
N ALA A 36 5.44 7.08 1.06
CA ALA A 36 6.81 7.31 0.68
C ALA A 36 7.22 6.18 -0.28
N ALA A 37 7.72 6.55 -1.46
CA ALA A 37 8.10 5.59 -2.49
C ALA A 37 9.11 4.57 -1.94
N GLY A 38 8.93 3.29 -2.28
CA GLY A 38 9.87 2.24 -1.91
C GLY A 38 9.76 1.69 -0.48
N GLY A 39 8.60 1.81 0.17
CA GLY A 39 8.36 1.19 1.48
C GLY A 39 9.03 1.93 2.65
N THR A 40 9.35 3.20 2.46
CA THR A 40 9.80 4.10 3.52
C THR A 40 8.63 4.47 4.43
N PRO A 41 8.82 4.55 5.75
CA PRO A 41 7.76 4.96 6.67
C PRO A 41 7.42 6.43 6.45
N THR A 42 6.13 6.75 6.42
CA THR A 42 5.66 8.13 6.51
C THR A 42 5.59 8.56 7.96
N PHE A 43 5.46 9.87 8.22
CA PHE A 43 5.41 10.40 9.58
C PHE A 43 4.14 11.22 9.78
N PHE A 44 3.29 10.82 10.72
CA PHE A 44 2.16 11.64 11.21
C PHE A 44 2.52 12.19 12.58
N GLY A 45 2.56 13.52 12.72
CA GLY A 45 2.96 14.16 13.97
C GLY A 45 4.36 13.76 14.44
N GLY A 46 5.27 13.41 13.52
CA GLY A 46 6.62 12.95 13.84
C GLY A 46 6.74 11.47 14.24
N LEU A 47 5.65 10.70 14.16
CA LEU A 47 5.64 9.27 14.48
C LEU A 47 5.54 8.41 13.21
N PRO A 48 6.31 7.31 13.11
CA PRO A 48 6.36 6.48 11.91
C PRO A 48 5.03 5.77 11.67
N SER A 49 4.47 5.92 10.48
CA SER A 49 3.23 5.28 10.03
C SER A 49 3.46 4.47 8.76
N ARG A 50 2.61 3.47 8.55
CA ARG A 50 2.57 2.72 7.31
C ARG A 50 1.13 2.39 6.89
N THR A 51 0.85 2.57 5.61
CA THR A 51 -0.43 2.19 4.99
C THR A 51 -0.21 0.98 4.10
N LEU A 52 -1.06 -0.03 4.22
CA LEU A 52 -1.09 -1.21 3.35
C LEU A 52 -2.51 -1.45 2.84
N PHE A 53 -2.63 -1.88 1.59
CA PHE A 53 -3.89 -2.30 0.99
C PHE A 53 -3.97 -3.82 1.00
N VAL A 54 -5.08 -4.35 1.50
CA VAL A 54 -5.35 -5.79 1.52
C VAL A 54 -6.29 -6.11 0.38
N LEU A 55 -5.87 -6.98 -0.53
CA LEU A 55 -6.63 -7.37 -1.72
C LEU A 55 -7.06 -8.83 -1.64
N GLY A 56 -8.23 -9.10 -2.21
CA GLY A 56 -8.63 -10.47 -2.55
C GLY A 56 -7.93 -10.97 -3.83
N VAL A 57 -8.27 -12.19 -4.24
CA VAL A 57 -7.77 -12.77 -5.49
C VAL A 57 -8.36 -12.03 -6.69
N PRO A 58 -7.55 -11.50 -7.62
CA PRO A 58 -8.04 -10.89 -8.86
C PRO A 58 -8.85 -11.89 -9.70
N ALA A 59 -9.95 -11.44 -10.31
CA ALA A 59 -10.83 -12.32 -11.08
C ALA A 59 -10.29 -12.62 -12.48
N THR A 60 -9.46 -11.71 -13.02
CA THR A 60 -8.91 -11.84 -14.37
C THR A 60 -7.37 -11.80 -14.40
N ARG A 61 -6.78 -12.37 -15.46
CA ARG A 61 -5.33 -12.29 -15.70
C ARG A 61 -4.86 -10.84 -15.90
N ALA A 62 -5.69 -9.99 -16.51
CA ALA A 62 -5.38 -8.58 -16.72
C ALA A 62 -5.28 -7.83 -15.39
N GLU A 63 -6.25 -8.04 -14.49
CA GLU A 63 -6.22 -7.49 -13.14
C GLU A 63 -5.01 -8.02 -12.35
N GLN A 64 -4.70 -9.31 -12.46
CA GLN A 64 -3.54 -9.89 -11.79
C GLN A 64 -2.22 -9.27 -12.29
N ALA A 65 -2.09 -9.03 -13.60
CA ALA A 65 -0.93 -8.37 -14.17
C ALA A 65 -0.81 -6.92 -13.69
N ALA A 66 -1.93 -6.18 -13.65
CA ALA A 66 -1.97 -4.80 -13.16
C ALA A 66 -1.61 -4.71 -11.67
N VAL A 67 -2.20 -5.55 -10.82
CA VAL A 67 -1.89 -5.62 -9.38
C VAL A 67 -0.43 -5.97 -9.14
N ARG A 68 0.17 -6.89 -9.92
CA ARG A 68 1.60 -7.21 -9.81
C ARG A 68 2.50 -6.04 -10.22
N ALA A 69 2.13 -5.29 -11.24
CA ALA A 69 2.86 -4.09 -11.63
C ALA A 69 2.81 -3.03 -10.53
N GLU A 70 1.62 -2.80 -9.96
CA GLU A 70 1.41 -1.89 -8.84
C GLU A 70 2.19 -2.33 -7.58
N ALA A 71 2.14 -3.61 -7.22
CA ALA A 71 2.85 -4.15 -6.07
C ALA A 71 4.38 -3.94 -6.17
N ARG A 72 4.95 -4.04 -7.37
CA ARG A 72 6.37 -3.77 -7.61
C ARG A 72 6.71 -2.28 -7.47
N LEU A 73 5.80 -1.40 -7.85
CA LEU A 73 6.00 0.04 -7.81
C LEU A 73 5.89 0.60 -6.38
N HIS A 74 4.89 0.16 -5.61
CA HIS A 74 4.57 0.75 -4.32
C HIS A 74 4.97 -0.10 -3.11
N GLY A 75 5.00 -1.43 -3.23
CA GLY A 75 5.36 -2.32 -2.13
C GLY A 75 4.39 -2.27 -0.93
N ASP A 76 3.14 -1.85 -1.16
CA ASP A 76 2.11 -1.62 -0.14
C ASP A 76 0.87 -2.53 -0.31
N LEU A 77 0.94 -3.53 -1.17
CA LEU A 77 -0.14 -4.48 -1.42
C LEU A 77 0.11 -5.80 -0.69
N LEU A 78 -0.92 -6.31 -0.01
CA LEU A 78 -1.02 -7.62 0.62
C LEU A 78 -2.04 -8.50 -0.11
#